data_AF-A0A1Y1M105-F1
#
_entry.id   AF-A0A1Y1M105-F1
#
_cell.length_a   1.000
_cell.length_b   1.000
_cell.length_c   1.000
_cell.angle_alpha   90.00
_cell.angle_beta   90.00
_cell.angle_gamma   90.00
#
_symmetry.space_group_name_H-M   'P 1'
#
loop_
_entity.id
_entity.type
_entity.pdbx_description
1 polymer ?
#
loop_
_entity_poly.entity_id
_entity_poly.type
_entity_poly.pdbx_seq_one_letter_code
_entity_poly.pdbx_strand_id
1 'polypeptide(L)'
;MNLENEDLIRKLNENYGSQLFTLDGCLKLKEQFDRETKTITDELDLSSEHATVAITLRNAADHCQIIAKTLSDGESCLEKVRIHLEEVDAVKAELEAYFEKLNVLECTAQYLKVIQSIEDLCDQLEVHLKSNDDELCTTAFANITEIARHLADTPAIHLRSYIKAKVDYWFGILRNKLSQDLDHVLKAIHWPFVNANLSIEAPGEGSLRKLQLIVEYLLQIDLPEELVTPLHPHGLLSNFLPLSLPIELMIAPLKKRFLFHFYGSRKTNRIDKPEWYFTKILSWIRDHSGFVDKWLQPVVDKMGLYHIEVKVDISL
;
A
#
# COMPACT_ATOMS: atom_id res chain seq x y z
N MET A 1 -18.12 46.89 82.85
CA MET A 1 -16.88 47.58 83.29
C MET A 1 -15.81 46.50 83.23
N ASN A 2 -14.98 46.56 82.20
CA ASN A 2 -14.41 45.40 81.50
C ASN A 2 -13.21 44.74 82.21
N LEU A 3 -13.16 43.41 82.18
CA LEU A 3 -12.00 42.57 82.56
C LEU A 3 -10.70 42.97 81.84
N GLU A 4 -10.80 43.55 80.64
CA GLU A 4 -9.65 44.12 79.92
C GLU A 4 -8.98 45.28 80.67
N ASN A 5 -9.75 46.08 81.42
CA ASN A 5 -9.17 47.19 82.19
C ASN A 5 -8.39 46.70 83.41
N GLU A 6 -8.81 45.61 84.07
CA GLU A 6 -8.05 45.07 85.20
C GLU A 6 -6.71 44.47 84.75
N ASP A 7 -6.67 43.79 83.60
CA ASP A 7 -5.42 43.23 83.06
C ASP A 7 -4.46 44.33 82.58
N LEU A 8 -5.01 45.40 81.98
CA LEU A 8 -4.24 46.58 81.59
C LEU A 8 -3.64 47.30 82.80
N ILE A 9 -4.45 47.51 83.85
CA ILE A 9 -4.02 48.15 85.10
C ILE A 9 -2.96 47.30 85.81
N ARG A 10 -3.10 45.97 85.81
CA ARG A 10 -2.10 45.05 86.37
C ARG A 10 -0.77 45.17 85.62
N LYS A 11 -0.78 45.10 84.30
CA LYS A 11 0.43 45.26 83.46
C LYS A 11 1.09 46.63 83.60
N LEU A 12 0.30 47.69 83.73
CA LEU A 12 0.79 49.05 83.99
C LEU A 12 1.48 49.14 85.36
N ASN A 13 0.87 48.57 86.39
CA ASN A 13 1.44 48.55 87.74
C ASN A 13 2.69 47.66 87.84
N GLU A 14 2.75 46.54 87.13
CA GLU A 14 3.92 45.66 87.08
C GLU A 14 5.11 46.29 86.36
N ASN A 15 4.88 46.98 85.24
CA ASN A 15 5.97 47.55 84.43
C ASN A 15 6.44 48.92 84.93
N TYR A 16 5.54 49.74 85.48
CA TYR A 16 5.81 51.16 85.76
C TYR A 16 5.44 51.60 87.18
N GLY A 17 4.72 50.76 87.93
CA GLY A 17 4.14 51.11 89.23
C GLY A 17 5.17 51.61 90.24
N SER A 18 6.32 50.94 90.39
CA SER A 18 7.37 51.34 91.35
C SER A 18 8.02 52.70 91.02
N GLN A 19 8.06 53.07 89.74
CA GLN A 19 8.66 54.31 89.26
C GLN A 19 7.67 55.49 89.33
N LEU A 20 6.36 55.23 89.34
CA LEU A 20 5.30 56.25 89.45
C LEU A 20 5.16 56.87 90.85
N PHE A 21 5.66 56.22 91.90
CA PHE A 21 5.60 56.73 93.28
C PHE A 21 6.74 57.70 93.64
N THR A 22 7.69 57.94 92.73
CA THR A 22 8.82 58.86 92.96
C THR A 22 8.90 59.88 91.82
N LEU A 23 9.11 61.15 92.16
CA LEU A 23 9.17 62.23 91.18
C LEU A 23 10.29 62.00 90.13
N ASP A 24 11.42 61.45 90.57
CA ASP A 24 12.55 61.05 89.69
C ASP A 24 12.19 59.90 88.75
N GLY A 25 11.43 58.91 89.23
CA GLY A 25 10.93 57.81 88.40
C GLY A 25 9.90 58.26 87.37
N CYS A 26 8.97 59.14 87.75
CA CYS A 26 8.01 59.78 86.83
C CYS A 26 8.71 60.61 85.75
N LEU A 27 9.76 61.36 86.11
CA LEU A 27 10.54 62.15 85.14
C LEU A 27 11.30 61.26 84.16
N LYS A 28 11.93 60.18 84.64
CA LYS A 28 12.60 59.19 83.77
C LYS A 28 11.64 58.48 82.84
N LEU A 29 10.45 58.13 83.33
CA LEU A 29 9.36 57.55 82.52
C LEU A 29 8.87 58.52 81.46
N LYS A 30 8.66 59.78 81.84
CA LYS A 30 8.28 60.83 80.89
C LYS A 30 9.35 61.00 79.80
N GLU A 31 10.62 61.09 80.17
CA GLU A 31 11.70 61.19 79.19
C GLU A 31 11.82 59.92 78.33
N GLN A 32 11.58 58.74 78.89
CA GLN A 32 11.58 57.50 78.14
C GLN A 32 10.44 57.47 77.12
N PHE A 33 9.21 57.79 77.53
CA PHE A 33 8.07 57.86 76.62
C PHE A 33 8.19 59.00 75.62
N ASP A 34 8.76 60.16 76.00
CA ASP A 34 9.04 61.25 75.07
C ASP A 34 10.10 60.83 74.04
N ARG A 35 11.13 60.08 74.45
CA ARG A 35 12.12 59.48 73.54
C ARG A 35 11.50 58.44 72.61
N GLU A 36 10.75 57.49 73.15
CA GLU A 36 10.06 56.45 72.37
C GLU A 36 9.04 57.05 71.40
N THR A 37 8.23 58.01 71.86
CA THR A 37 7.27 58.72 71.00
C THR A 37 7.99 59.47 69.90
N LYS A 38 9.10 60.15 70.21
CA LYS A 38 9.91 60.84 69.21
C LYS A 38 10.53 59.89 68.19
N THR A 39 11.10 58.76 68.64
CA THR A 39 11.66 57.72 67.75
C THR A 39 10.59 57.12 66.84
N ILE A 40 9.41 56.78 67.38
CA ILE A 40 8.30 56.26 66.62
C ILE A 40 7.78 57.32 65.62
N THR A 41 7.68 58.59 66.04
CA THR A 41 7.23 59.68 65.16
C THR A 41 8.22 59.95 64.04
N ASP A 42 9.52 59.90 64.33
CA ASP A 42 10.59 60.05 63.34
C ASP A 42 10.64 58.84 62.36
N GLU A 43 10.34 57.63 62.82
CA GLU A 43 10.23 56.42 61.97
C GLU A 43 8.94 56.37 61.13
N LEU A 44 7.87 57.03 61.57
CA LEU A 44 6.57 57.15 60.87
C LEU A 44 6.46 58.41 60.01
N ASP A 45 7.46 59.30 60.03
CA ASP A 45 7.46 60.46 59.15
C ASP A 45 7.69 60.01 57.69
N LEU A 46 6.57 59.92 56.95
CA LEU A 46 6.52 59.54 55.54
C LEU A 46 7.25 60.53 54.61
N SER A 47 7.61 61.69 55.13
CA SER A 47 8.33 62.76 54.43
C SER A 47 9.85 62.64 54.58
N SER A 48 10.32 61.86 55.56
CA SER A 48 11.73 61.67 55.89
C SER A 48 12.41 60.70 54.92
N GLU A 49 13.61 61.06 54.43
CA GLU A 49 14.43 60.19 53.57
C GLU A 49 15.10 59.04 54.33
N HIS A 50 15.12 59.08 55.66
CA HIS A 50 15.84 58.12 56.49
C HIS A 50 14.92 57.20 57.32
N ALA A 51 13.61 57.48 57.34
CA ALA A 51 12.63 56.67 58.03
C ALA A 51 12.44 55.32 57.31
N THR A 52 12.67 54.20 58.02
CA THR A 52 12.64 52.85 57.44
C THR A 52 11.27 52.50 56.86
N VAL A 53 10.19 52.97 57.48
CA VAL A 53 8.80 52.76 57.01
C VAL A 53 8.52 53.55 55.73
N ALA A 54 9.02 54.79 55.63
CA ALA A 54 8.86 55.62 54.44
C ALA A 54 9.62 55.03 53.22
N ILE A 55 10.84 54.54 53.44
CA ILE A 55 11.67 53.88 52.40
C ILE A 55 11.00 52.59 51.92
N THR A 56 10.51 51.75 52.83
CA THR A 56 9.85 50.48 52.48
C THR A 56 8.55 50.71 51.71
N LEU A 57 7.74 51.72 52.08
CA LEU A 57 6.53 52.09 51.34
C LEU A 57 6.84 52.65 49.95
N ARG A 58 7.89 53.47 49.81
CA ARG A 58 8.32 54.00 48.51
C ARG A 58 8.82 52.89 47.59
N ASN A 59 9.67 52.00 48.11
CA ASN A 59 10.13 50.82 47.38
C ASN A 59 8.96 49.90 46.99
N ALA A 60 7.97 49.73 47.87
CA ALA A 60 6.77 48.95 47.55
C ALA A 60 5.93 49.61 46.44
N ALA A 61 5.77 50.94 46.46
CA ALA A 61 5.09 51.67 45.40
C ALA A 61 5.82 51.59 44.06
N ASP A 62 7.15 51.75 44.07
CA ASP A 62 8.00 51.61 42.88
C ASP A 62 7.93 50.19 42.31
N HIS A 63 8.00 49.17 43.17
CA HIS A 63 7.83 47.77 42.77
C HIS A 63 6.42 47.50 42.22
N CYS A 64 5.36 48.04 42.82
CA CYS A 64 4.00 47.92 42.30
C CYS A 64 3.87 48.56 40.91
N GLN A 65 4.53 49.70 40.68
CA GLN A 65 4.54 50.35 39.37
C GLN A 65 5.32 49.53 38.33
N ILE A 66 6.46 48.96 38.71
CA ILE A 66 7.23 48.04 37.85
C ILE A 66 6.38 46.82 37.49
N ILE A 67 5.74 46.18 38.50
CA ILE A 67 4.87 45.02 38.28
C ILE A 67 3.72 45.36 37.34
N ALA A 68 3.05 46.50 37.54
CA ALA A 68 1.96 46.93 36.67
C ALA A 68 2.43 47.14 35.23
N LYS A 69 3.61 47.73 35.05
CA LYS A 69 4.22 47.90 33.72
C LYS A 69 4.58 46.56 33.09
N THR A 70 5.24 45.67 33.82
CA THR A 70 5.60 44.33 33.35
C THR A 70 4.36 43.50 32.99
N LEU A 71 3.27 43.63 33.75
CA LEU A 71 2.00 42.96 33.44
C LEU A 71 1.41 43.46 32.12
N SER A 72 1.36 44.79 31.93
CA SER A 72 0.89 45.41 30.68
C SER A 72 1.75 45.03 29.47
N ASP A 73 3.08 45.05 29.63
CA ASP A 73 4.01 44.60 28.59
C ASP A 73 3.80 43.10 28.27
N GLY A 74 3.54 42.27 29.28
CA GLY A 74 3.20 40.86 29.14
C GLY A 74 1.88 40.62 28.39
N GLU A 75 0.83 41.36 28.73
CA GLU A 75 -0.47 41.32 28.04
C GLU A 75 -0.32 41.73 26.57
N SER A 76 0.43 42.79 26.28
CA SER A 76 0.75 43.22 24.91
C SER A 76 1.51 42.15 24.13
N CYS A 77 2.46 41.46 24.77
CA CYS A 77 3.21 40.37 24.17
C CYS A 77 2.29 39.18 23.84
N LEU A 78 1.43 38.78 24.77
CA LEU A 78 0.47 37.68 24.58
C LEU A 78 -0.47 37.98 23.41
N GLU A 79 -0.95 39.20 23.28
CA GLU A 79 -1.83 39.57 22.17
C GLU A 79 -1.11 39.52 20.82
N LYS A 80 0.15 39.97 20.75
CA LYS A 80 0.96 39.83 19.53
C LYS A 80 1.18 38.37 19.15
N VAL A 81 1.48 37.51 20.13
CA VAL A 81 1.64 36.07 19.92
C VAL A 81 0.34 35.45 19.42
N ARG A 82 -0.81 35.84 19.99
CA ARG A 82 -2.14 35.37 19.54
C ARG A 82 -2.39 35.71 18.08
N ILE A 83 -2.14 36.95 17.68
CA ILE A 83 -2.32 37.40 16.28
C ILE A 83 -1.39 36.63 15.34
N HIS A 84 -0.10 36.49 15.70
CA HIS A 84 0.84 35.72 14.87
C HIS A 84 0.44 34.25 14.76
N LEU A 85 -0.12 33.66 15.81
CA LEU A 85 -0.59 32.27 15.76
C LEU A 85 -1.77 32.12 14.79
N GLU A 86 -2.72 33.06 14.82
CA GLU A 86 -3.86 33.08 13.88
C GLU A 86 -3.40 33.25 12.43
N GLU A 87 -2.42 34.12 12.18
CA GLU A 87 -1.82 34.29 10.84
C GLU A 87 -1.10 33.01 10.37
N VAL A 88 -0.35 32.34 11.26
CA VAL A 88 0.34 31.09 10.94
C VAL A 88 -0.64 29.96 10.67
N ASP A 89 -1.73 29.86 11.45
CA ASP A 89 -2.77 28.85 11.23
C ASP A 89 -3.49 29.07 9.89
N ALA A 90 -3.73 30.33 9.50
CA ALA A 90 -4.30 30.65 8.19
C ALA A 90 -3.38 30.22 7.04
N VAL A 91 -2.07 30.52 7.13
CA VAL A 91 -1.08 30.10 6.13
C VAL A 91 -0.96 28.58 6.08
N LYS A 92 -1.00 27.90 7.22
CA LYS A 92 -0.98 26.44 7.31
C LYS A 92 -2.18 25.84 6.59
N ALA A 93 -3.38 26.36 6.81
CA ALA A 93 -4.60 25.88 6.15
C ALA A 93 -4.54 26.07 4.62
N GLU A 94 -4.00 27.19 4.14
CA GLU A 94 -3.78 27.40 2.70
C GLU A 94 -2.77 26.38 2.14
N LEU A 95 -1.67 26.14 2.85
CA LEU A 95 -0.65 25.18 2.44
C LEU A 95 -1.19 23.75 2.40
N GLU A 96 -1.98 23.35 3.38
CA GLU A 96 -2.69 22.05 3.40
C GLU A 96 -3.60 21.90 2.16
N ALA A 97 -4.34 22.95 1.78
CA ALA A 97 -5.16 22.94 0.58
C ALA A 97 -4.31 22.80 -0.71
N TYR A 98 -3.14 23.44 -0.77
CA TYR A 98 -2.21 23.27 -1.89
C TYR A 98 -1.63 21.85 -1.95
N PHE A 99 -1.28 21.25 -0.81
CA PHE A 99 -0.78 19.87 -0.77
C PHE A 99 -1.85 18.86 -1.19
N GLU A 100 -3.10 19.03 -0.77
CA GLU A 100 -4.20 18.18 -1.22
C GLU A 100 -4.38 18.28 -2.74
N LYS A 101 -4.36 19.50 -3.27
CA LYS A 101 -4.44 19.73 -4.72
C LYS A 101 -3.25 19.10 -5.46
N LEU A 102 -2.04 19.21 -4.91
CA LEU A 102 -0.84 18.62 -5.50
C LEU A 102 -0.95 17.09 -5.53
N ASN A 103 -1.43 16.48 -4.44
CA ASN A 103 -1.62 15.04 -4.34
C ASN A 103 -2.64 14.53 -5.37
N VAL A 104 -3.78 15.23 -5.53
CA VAL A 104 -4.79 14.89 -6.55
C VAL A 104 -4.21 14.99 -7.97
N LEU A 105 -3.43 16.06 -8.25
CA LEU A 105 -2.77 16.23 -9.54
C LEU A 105 -1.74 15.13 -9.80
N GLU A 106 -0.95 14.77 -8.80
CA GLU A 106 0.03 13.70 -8.88
C GLU A 106 -0.63 12.34 -9.14
N CYS A 107 -1.68 11.99 -8.38
CA CYS A 107 -2.46 10.78 -8.64
C CYS A 107 -3.05 10.75 -10.04
N THR A 108 -3.59 11.88 -10.52
CA THR A 108 -4.13 11.99 -11.88
C THR A 108 -3.05 11.80 -12.93
N ALA A 109 -1.87 12.40 -12.74
CA ALA A 109 -0.74 12.25 -13.65
C ALA A 109 -0.24 10.79 -13.69
N GLN A 110 -0.13 10.13 -12.54
CA GLN A 110 0.25 8.72 -12.46
C GLN A 110 -0.78 7.82 -13.16
N TYR A 111 -2.08 8.06 -12.95
CA TYR A 111 -3.17 7.35 -13.63
C TYR A 111 -3.06 7.46 -15.17
N LEU A 112 -2.87 8.68 -15.68
CA LEU A 112 -2.72 8.92 -17.11
C LEU A 112 -1.45 8.28 -17.69
N LYS A 113 -0.36 8.27 -16.92
CA LYS A 113 0.90 7.64 -17.32
C LYS A 113 0.76 6.14 -17.50
N VAL A 114 -0.03 5.47 -16.66
CA VAL A 114 -0.34 4.04 -16.82
C VAL A 114 -1.11 3.83 -18.12
N ILE A 115 -2.16 4.61 -18.38
CA ILE A 115 -2.94 4.50 -19.62
C ILE A 115 -2.05 4.71 -20.84
N GLN A 116 -1.22 5.74 -20.83
CA GLN A 116 -0.28 6.02 -21.91
C GLN A 116 0.66 4.82 -22.13
N SER A 117 1.24 4.27 -21.07
CA SER A 117 2.15 3.13 -21.16
C SER A 117 1.46 1.89 -21.76
N ILE A 118 0.19 1.66 -21.42
CA ILE A 118 -0.61 0.56 -21.96
C ILE A 118 -0.94 0.78 -23.44
N GLU A 119 -1.36 1.99 -23.83
CA GLU A 119 -1.62 2.29 -25.25
C GLU A 119 -0.32 2.22 -26.07
N ASP A 120 0.81 2.73 -25.57
CA ASP A 120 2.12 2.61 -26.23
C ASP A 120 2.53 1.14 -26.45
N LEU A 121 2.24 0.26 -25.48
CA LEU A 121 2.46 -1.19 -25.62
C LEU A 121 1.48 -1.83 -26.61
N CYS A 122 0.23 -1.36 -26.66
CA CYS A 122 -0.76 -1.82 -27.65
C CYS A 122 -0.34 -1.43 -29.08
N ASP A 123 0.17 -0.21 -29.26
CA ASP A 123 0.66 0.26 -30.55
C ASP A 123 1.90 -0.53 -30.99
N GLN A 124 2.82 -0.81 -30.06
CA GLN A 124 3.96 -1.70 -30.31
C GLN A 124 3.50 -3.11 -30.71
N LEU A 125 2.52 -3.68 -30.00
CA LEU A 125 1.93 -4.97 -30.35
C LEU A 125 1.37 -4.98 -31.77
N GLU A 126 0.67 -3.92 -32.19
CA GLU A 126 0.12 -3.84 -33.55
C GLU A 126 1.24 -3.78 -34.61
N VAL A 127 2.32 -3.06 -34.33
CA VAL A 127 3.49 -2.95 -35.22
C VAL A 127 4.22 -4.29 -35.32
N HIS A 128 4.48 -4.96 -34.20
CA HIS A 128 5.14 -6.26 -34.14
C HIS A 128 4.28 -7.34 -34.81
N LEU A 129 2.96 -7.30 -34.61
CA LEU A 129 2.03 -8.22 -35.25
C LEU A 129 2.05 -8.09 -36.77
N LYS A 130 2.08 -6.86 -37.31
CA LYS A 130 2.22 -6.59 -38.75
C LYS A 130 3.56 -7.05 -39.31
N SER A 131 4.60 -7.02 -38.48
CA SER A 131 5.97 -7.42 -38.85
C SER A 131 6.21 -8.93 -38.72
N ASN A 132 5.22 -9.69 -38.22
CA ASN A 132 5.33 -11.12 -37.90
C ASN A 132 6.45 -11.45 -36.90
N ASP A 133 6.72 -10.55 -35.96
CA ASP A 133 7.70 -10.77 -34.89
C ASP A 133 7.00 -11.28 -33.62
N ASP A 134 6.91 -12.61 -33.49
CA ASP A 134 6.20 -13.27 -32.39
C ASP A 134 6.92 -13.11 -31.04
N GLU A 135 8.24 -12.97 -31.04
CA GLU A 135 9.05 -12.77 -29.83
C GLU A 135 8.78 -11.39 -29.21
N LEU A 136 8.76 -10.35 -30.03
CA LEU A 136 8.44 -9.00 -29.55
C LEU A 136 6.95 -8.88 -29.19
N CYS A 137 6.06 -9.59 -29.90
CA CYS A 137 4.64 -9.64 -29.53
C CYS A 137 4.43 -10.25 -28.14
N THR A 138 5.04 -11.41 -27.88
CA THR A 138 4.92 -12.11 -26.59
C THR A 138 5.51 -11.28 -25.46
N THR A 139 6.66 -10.66 -25.67
CA THR A 139 7.30 -9.76 -24.70
C THR A 139 6.45 -8.52 -24.39
N ALA A 140 5.91 -7.84 -25.41
CA ALA A 140 5.05 -6.68 -25.19
C ALA A 140 3.75 -7.06 -24.47
N PHE A 141 3.17 -8.21 -24.78
CA PHE A 141 2.00 -8.73 -24.06
C PHE A 141 2.31 -9.09 -22.60
N ALA A 142 3.48 -9.70 -22.34
CA ALA A 142 3.94 -9.99 -20.98
C ALA A 142 4.07 -8.71 -20.14
N ASN A 143 4.55 -7.62 -20.73
CA ASN A 143 4.63 -6.32 -20.06
C ASN A 143 3.24 -5.77 -19.69
N ILE A 144 2.23 -5.91 -20.56
CA ILE A 144 0.85 -5.49 -20.28
C ILE A 144 0.27 -6.32 -19.13
N THR A 145 0.47 -7.63 -19.14
CA THR A 145 -0.02 -8.53 -18.07
C THR A 145 0.67 -8.26 -16.74
N GLU A 146 1.96 -7.93 -16.76
CA GLU A 146 2.72 -7.55 -15.57
C GLU A 146 2.19 -6.23 -14.96
N ILE A 147 1.90 -5.23 -15.79
CA ILE A 147 1.24 -3.99 -15.34
C ILE A 147 -0.14 -4.31 -14.74
N ALA A 148 -0.92 -5.19 -15.37
CA ALA A 148 -2.22 -5.62 -14.86
C ALA A 148 -2.10 -6.29 -13.48
N ARG A 149 -1.07 -7.12 -13.27
CA ARG A 149 -0.78 -7.80 -12.01
C ARG A 149 -0.39 -6.81 -10.91
N HIS A 150 0.50 -5.86 -11.21
CA HIS A 150 0.89 -4.83 -10.25
C HIS A 150 -0.27 -3.92 -9.82
N LEU A 151 -1.26 -3.73 -10.69
CA LEU A 151 -2.41 -2.88 -10.42
C LEU A 151 -3.63 -3.65 -9.92
N ALA A 152 -3.51 -4.97 -9.67
CA ALA A 152 -4.61 -5.82 -9.23
C ALA A 152 -5.25 -5.35 -7.92
N ASP A 153 -4.42 -4.91 -6.96
CA ASP A 153 -4.85 -4.46 -5.63
C ASP A 153 -5.25 -2.99 -5.57
N THR A 154 -5.12 -2.25 -6.68
CA THR A 154 -5.40 -0.81 -6.70
C THR A 154 -6.92 -0.57 -6.63
N PRO A 155 -7.40 0.41 -5.84
CA PRO A 155 -8.83 0.75 -5.74
C PRO A 155 -9.42 1.33 -7.03
N ALA A 156 -8.59 1.62 -8.04
CA ALA A 156 -8.98 2.17 -9.34
C ALA A 156 -9.66 1.12 -10.23
N ILE A 157 -10.91 0.80 -9.91
CA ILE A 157 -11.76 -0.16 -10.64
C ILE A 157 -11.86 0.10 -12.14
N HIS A 158 -11.96 1.36 -12.57
CA HIS A 158 -12.05 1.70 -14.00
C HIS A 158 -10.74 1.43 -14.74
N LEU A 159 -9.58 1.75 -14.13
CA LEU A 159 -8.27 1.46 -14.70
C LEU A 159 -8.05 -0.05 -14.85
N ARG A 160 -8.35 -0.80 -13.78
CA ARG A 160 -8.27 -2.26 -13.80
C ARG A 160 -9.15 -2.88 -14.87
N SER A 161 -10.40 -2.41 -14.99
CA SER A 161 -11.34 -2.90 -16.01
C SER A 161 -10.85 -2.60 -17.42
N TYR A 162 -10.30 -1.41 -17.64
CA TYR A 162 -9.73 -0.99 -18.92
C TYR A 162 -8.50 -1.84 -19.30
N ILE A 163 -7.55 -2.03 -18.37
CA ILE A 163 -6.36 -2.87 -18.61
C ILE A 163 -6.79 -4.32 -18.88
N LYS A 164 -7.72 -4.86 -18.09
CA LYS A 164 -8.26 -6.20 -18.32
C LYS A 164 -8.88 -6.35 -19.72
N ALA A 165 -9.68 -5.38 -20.16
CA ALA A 165 -10.26 -5.42 -21.50
C ALA A 165 -9.20 -5.44 -22.61
N LYS A 166 -8.09 -4.69 -22.44
CA LYS A 166 -6.95 -4.72 -23.38
C LYS A 166 -6.20 -6.06 -23.34
N VAL A 167 -5.97 -6.62 -22.15
CA VAL A 167 -5.38 -7.96 -21.99
C VAL A 167 -6.23 -9.01 -22.68
N ASP A 168 -7.53 -9.05 -22.41
CA ASP A 168 -8.46 -10.03 -23.00
C ASP A 168 -8.51 -9.90 -24.54
N TYR A 169 -8.50 -8.66 -25.06
CA TYR A 169 -8.45 -8.37 -26.50
C TYR A 169 -7.18 -8.92 -27.16
N TRP A 170 -6.01 -8.54 -26.64
CA TRP A 170 -4.73 -8.96 -27.22
C TRP A 170 -4.46 -10.44 -27.03
N PHE A 171 -4.84 -11.01 -25.90
CA PHE A 171 -4.80 -12.44 -25.65
C PHE A 171 -5.58 -13.19 -26.74
N GLY A 172 -6.81 -12.77 -27.05
CA GLY A 172 -7.61 -13.38 -28.10
C GLY A 172 -6.94 -13.37 -29.48
N ILE A 173 -6.31 -12.25 -29.85
CA ILE A 173 -5.60 -12.11 -31.14
C ILE A 173 -4.38 -13.02 -31.18
N LEU A 174 -3.51 -12.95 -30.18
CA LEU A 174 -2.27 -13.72 -30.15
C LEU A 174 -2.54 -15.21 -30.03
N ARG A 175 -3.49 -15.61 -29.18
CA ARG A 175 -3.95 -17.00 -29.08
C ARG A 175 -4.41 -17.52 -30.43
N ASN A 176 -5.23 -16.77 -31.15
CA ASN A 176 -5.73 -17.21 -32.46
C ASN A 176 -4.61 -17.37 -33.49
N LYS A 177 -3.67 -16.41 -33.56
CA LYS A 177 -2.52 -16.48 -34.47
C LYS A 177 -1.63 -17.68 -34.14
N LEU A 178 -1.15 -17.77 -32.90
CA LEU A 178 -0.23 -18.84 -32.47
C LEU A 178 -0.89 -20.22 -32.52
N SER A 179 -2.20 -20.32 -32.30
CA SER A 179 -2.94 -21.57 -32.48
C SER A 179 -2.95 -22.03 -33.94
N GLN A 180 -3.09 -21.09 -34.89
CA GLN A 180 -3.02 -21.41 -36.32
C GLN A 180 -1.59 -21.84 -36.69
N ASP A 181 -0.57 -21.11 -36.23
CA ASP A 181 0.82 -21.46 -36.46
C ASP A 181 1.18 -22.83 -35.86
N LEU A 182 0.69 -23.12 -34.66
CA LEU A 182 0.82 -24.43 -34.04
C LEU A 182 0.15 -25.51 -34.90
N ASP A 183 -1.10 -25.34 -35.34
CA ASP A 183 -1.79 -26.30 -36.21
C ASP A 183 -1.03 -26.55 -37.52
N HIS A 184 -0.46 -25.51 -38.13
CA HIS A 184 0.40 -25.65 -39.31
C HIS A 184 1.66 -26.49 -39.02
N VAL A 185 2.32 -26.26 -37.90
CA VAL A 185 3.50 -27.04 -37.50
C VAL A 185 3.13 -28.47 -37.13
N LEU A 186 2.03 -28.68 -36.39
CA LEU A 186 1.51 -30.00 -36.03
C LEU A 186 1.19 -30.83 -37.28
N LYS A 187 0.59 -30.23 -38.31
CA LYS A 187 0.37 -30.89 -39.61
C LYS A 187 1.68 -31.25 -40.31
N ALA A 188 2.68 -30.38 -40.26
CA ALA A 188 3.98 -30.61 -40.89
C ALA A 188 4.78 -31.75 -40.22
N ILE A 189 4.63 -31.93 -38.91
CA ILE A 189 5.24 -33.06 -38.17
C ILE A 189 4.32 -34.29 -38.11
N HIS A 190 3.19 -34.27 -38.83
CA HIS A 190 2.18 -35.32 -38.82
C HIS A 190 1.61 -35.67 -37.43
N TRP A 191 1.57 -34.73 -36.50
CA TRP A 191 0.87 -34.90 -35.22
C TRP A 191 -0.64 -35.07 -35.44
N PRO A 192 -1.35 -35.96 -34.71
CA PRO A 192 -0.90 -36.82 -33.60
C PRO A 192 -0.60 -38.27 -34.05
N PHE A 193 0.13 -38.47 -35.14
CA PHE A 193 0.50 -39.80 -35.62
C PHE A 193 1.99 -40.02 -35.36
N VAL A 194 2.33 -40.42 -34.13
CA VAL A 194 3.72 -40.56 -33.65
C VAL A 194 4.30 -41.98 -33.93
N ASN A 195 3.53 -42.86 -34.58
CA ASN A 195 3.81 -44.30 -34.61
C ASN A 195 4.83 -44.70 -35.69
N ALA A 196 5.85 -45.46 -35.27
CA ALA A 196 6.93 -46.04 -36.08
C ALA A 196 6.52 -46.97 -37.25
N ASN A 197 5.23 -47.31 -37.38
CA ASN A 197 4.70 -48.18 -38.45
C ASN A 197 4.24 -47.41 -39.69
N LEU A 198 4.26 -46.07 -39.64
CA LEU A 198 4.06 -45.18 -40.78
C LEU A 198 5.39 -44.47 -41.01
N SER A 199 6.36 -45.17 -41.60
CA SER A 199 7.61 -44.57 -42.06
C SER A 199 7.30 -43.46 -43.07
N ILE A 200 7.23 -42.22 -42.61
CA ILE A 200 7.25 -41.03 -43.46
C ILE A 200 8.11 -40.01 -42.71
N GLU A 201 9.43 -40.17 -42.86
CA GLU A 201 10.49 -39.21 -42.52
C GLU A 201 10.55 -38.71 -41.06
N ALA A 202 11.75 -38.68 -40.48
CA ALA A 202 11.92 -38.00 -39.19
C ALA A 202 11.47 -36.53 -39.38
N PRO A 203 10.65 -35.97 -38.47
CA PRO A 203 10.20 -34.60 -38.60
C PRO A 203 11.41 -33.68 -38.75
N GLY A 204 11.39 -32.84 -39.78
CA GLY A 204 12.53 -31.97 -40.11
C GLY A 204 12.92 -31.14 -38.90
N GLU A 205 14.23 -31.06 -38.63
CA GLU A 205 14.76 -30.37 -37.44
C GLU A 205 14.24 -28.93 -37.31
N GLY A 206 14.03 -28.24 -38.44
CA GLY A 206 13.44 -26.90 -38.48
C GLY A 206 11.99 -26.85 -37.99
N SER A 207 11.16 -27.84 -38.31
CA SER A 207 9.76 -27.90 -37.85
C SER A 207 9.66 -28.18 -36.36
N LEU A 208 10.58 -28.99 -35.82
CA LEU A 208 10.67 -29.27 -34.38
C LEU A 208 11.14 -28.05 -33.58
N ARG A 209 12.15 -27.33 -34.08
CA ARG A 209 12.57 -26.05 -33.46
C ARG A 209 11.43 -25.02 -33.50
N LYS A 210 10.70 -24.94 -34.62
CA LYS A 210 9.53 -24.05 -34.73
C LYS A 210 8.41 -24.45 -33.76
N LEU A 211 8.17 -25.75 -33.56
CA LEU A 211 7.24 -26.25 -32.54
C LEU A 211 7.64 -25.76 -31.15
N GLN A 212 8.89 -25.97 -30.77
CA GLN A 212 9.40 -25.56 -29.46
C GLN A 212 9.25 -24.06 -29.23
N LEU A 213 9.53 -23.27 -30.27
CA LEU A 213 9.40 -21.81 -30.21
C LEU A 213 7.94 -21.36 -30.04
N ILE A 214 7.00 -21.93 -30.81
CA ILE A 214 5.58 -21.60 -30.66
C ILE A 214 5.05 -22.04 -29.29
N VAL A 215 5.50 -23.19 -28.79
CA VAL A 215 5.13 -23.65 -27.43
C VAL A 215 5.66 -22.69 -26.38
N GLU A 216 6.91 -22.21 -26.51
CA GLU A 216 7.48 -21.18 -25.63
C GLU A 216 6.63 -19.91 -25.64
N TYR A 217 6.24 -19.41 -26.82
CA TYR A 217 5.37 -18.24 -26.94
C TYR A 217 3.97 -18.44 -26.36
N LEU A 218 3.37 -19.62 -26.56
CA LEU A 218 2.06 -19.96 -25.99
C LEU A 218 2.11 -20.05 -24.46
N LEU A 219 3.20 -20.54 -23.88
CA LEU A 219 3.42 -20.55 -22.42
C LEU A 219 3.63 -19.14 -21.87
N GLN A 220 4.30 -18.25 -22.61
CA GLN A 220 4.49 -16.85 -22.18
C GLN A 220 3.20 -16.03 -22.19
N ILE A 221 2.27 -16.34 -23.10
CA ILE A 221 0.98 -15.65 -23.20
C ILE A 221 -0.07 -16.28 -22.28
N ASP A 222 0.20 -17.45 -21.71
CA ASP A 222 -0.76 -18.14 -20.85
C ASP A 222 -1.11 -17.26 -19.65
N LEU A 223 -2.40 -17.04 -19.46
CA LEU A 223 -2.87 -16.07 -18.47
C LEU A 223 -2.81 -16.70 -17.07
N PRO A 224 -2.27 -15.99 -16.06
CA PRO A 224 -2.34 -16.40 -14.66
C PRO A 224 -3.79 -16.70 -14.24
N GLU A 225 -3.95 -17.72 -13.38
CA GLU A 225 -5.25 -18.21 -12.92
C GLU A 225 -6.08 -17.09 -12.26
N GLU A 226 -5.45 -16.06 -11.67
CA GLU A 226 -6.14 -14.92 -11.07
C GLU A 226 -6.82 -13.98 -12.10
N LEU A 227 -6.40 -14.02 -13.37
CA LEU A 227 -6.95 -13.21 -14.45
C LEU A 227 -8.04 -13.94 -15.25
N VAL A 228 -8.15 -15.26 -15.06
CA VAL A 228 -9.12 -16.13 -15.72
C VAL A 228 -10.35 -16.28 -14.82
N THR A 229 -11.52 -15.91 -15.34
CA THR A 229 -12.78 -16.22 -14.64
C THR A 229 -12.97 -17.73 -14.67
N PRO A 230 -13.10 -18.44 -13.53
CA PRO A 230 -13.16 -19.90 -13.53
C PRO A 230 -14.35 -20.38 -14.37
N LEU A 231 -14.05 -21.01 -15.50
CA LEU A 231 -15.04 -21.57 -16.43
C LEU A 231 -15.55 -22.95 -16.00
N HIS A 232 -15.00 -23.53 -14.93
CA HIS A 232 -15.36 -24.87 -14.47
C HIS A 232 -16.38 -24.80 -13.32
N PRO A 233 -17.64 -25.22 -13.55
CA PRO A 233 -18.59 -25.41 -12.49
C PRO A 233 -18.12 -26.58 -11.61
N HIS A 234 -18.28 -26.42 -10.30
CA HIS A 234 -18.02 -27.41 -9.25
C HIS A 234 -18.28 -28.87 -9.68
N GLY A 235 -17.25 -29.73 -9.56
CA GLY A 235 -17.31 -31.16 -9.86
C GLY A 235 -15.96 -31.86 -9.68
N LEU A 236 -15.87 -33.17 -9.96
CA LEU A 236 -14.65 -34.02 -9.86
C LEU A 236 -13.43 -33.47 -10.61
N LEU A 237 -13.63 -32.54 -11.57
CA LEU A 237 -12.59 -31.87 -12.34
C LEU A 237 -11.95 -30.67 -11.61
N SER A 238 -12.53 -30.21 -10.50
CA SER A 238 -12.01 -29.11 -9.68
C SER A 238 -10.68 -29.43 -8.98
N ASN A 239 -10.28 -30.71 -8.96
CA ASN A 239 -9.04 -31.17 -8.34
C ASN A 239 -7.85 -31.20 -9.32
N PHE A 240 -8.08 -30.91 -10.61
CA PHE A 240 -7.02 -30.87 -11.62
C PHE A 240 -6.68 -29.42 -11.93
N LEU A 241 -5.38 -29.12 -11.97
CA LEU A 241 -4.87 -27.83 -12.43
C LEU A 241 -5.34 -27.61 -13.89
N PRO A 242 -5.76 -26.39 -14.28
CA PRO A 242 -6.06 -26.11 -15.68
C PRO A 242 -4.85 -26.45 -16.56
N LEU A 243 -5.11 -27.14 -17.68
CA LEU A 243 -4.08 -27.45 -18.65
C LEU A 243 -3.52 -26.17 -19.25
N SER A 244 -2.20 -26.09 -19.40
CA SER A 244 -1.59 -24.97 -20.11
C SER A 244 -2.06 -24.90 -21.56
N LEU A 245 -2.15 -23.68 -22.08
CA LEU A 245 -2.65 -23.41 -23.43
C LEU A 245 -2.03 -24.28 -24.54
N PRO A 246 -0.69 -24.46 -24.64
CA PRO A 246 -0.12 -25.30 -25.69
C PRO A 246 -0.56 -26.77 -25.58
N ILE A 247 -0.77 -27.27 -24.37
CA ILE A 247 -1.17 -28.66 -24.13
C ILE A 247 -2.64 -28.86 -24.47
N GLU A 248 -3.51 -27.92 -24.12
CA GLU A 248 -4.91 -27.91 -24.56
C GLU A 248 -5.02 -28.02 -26.09
N LEU A 249 -4.22 -27.23 -26.81
CA LEU A 249 -4.21 -27.20 -28.27
C LEU A 249 -3.65 -28.50 -28.87
N MET A 250 -2.60 -29.07 -28.30
CA MET A 250 -2.00 -30.33 -28.77
C MET A 250 -2.89 -31.55 -28.53
N ILE A 251 -3.74 -31.53 -27.49
CA ILE A 251 -4.72 -32.60 -27.18
C ILE A 251 -5.98 -32.49 -28.07
N ALA A 252 -6.34 -31.29 -28.55
CA ALA A 252 -7.51 -31.08 -29.40
C ALA A 252 -7.68 -32.08 -30.58
N PRO A 253 -6.64 -32.41 -31.38
CA PRO A 253 -6.78 -33.43 -32.44
C PRO A 253 -7.03 -34.85 -31.91
N LEU A 254 -6.45 -35.21 -30.76
CA LEU A 254 -6.72 -36.49 -30.09
C LEU A 254 -8.16 -36.56 -29.59
N LYS A 255 -8.65 -35.48 -28.96
CA LYS A 255 -10.05 -35.33 -28.53
C LYS A 255 -11.01 -35.45 -29.70
N LYS A 256 -10.74 -34.79 -30.83
CA LYS A 256 -11.54 -34.89 -32.06
C LYS A 256 -11.58 -36.33 -32.58
N ARG A 257 -10.43 -37.02 -32.59
CA ARG A 257 -10.35 -38.42 -33.00
C ARG A 257 -11.11 -39.34 -32.06
N PHE A 258 -11.04 -39.08 -30.75
CA PHE A 258 -11.79 -39.82 -29.74
C PHE A 258 -13.29 -39.72 -30.02
N LEU A 259 -13.80 -38.49 -30.10
CA LEU A 259 -15.22 -38.23 -30.38
C LEU A 259 -15.66 -38.87 -31.70
N PHE A 260 -14.83 -38.86 -32.74
CA PHE A 260 -15.17 -39.51 -34.00
C PHE A 260 -15.40 -41.03 -33.88
N HIS A 261 -14.60 -41.72 -33.07
CA HIS A 261 -14.71 -43.17 -32.88
C HIS A 261 -15.74 -43.55 -31.81
N PHE A 262 -15.87 -42.74 -30.78
CA PHE A 262 -16.51 -43.10 -29.52
C PHE A 262 -17.79 -42.33 -29.24
N TYR A 263 -18.32 -41.63 -30.24
CA TYR A 263 -19.56 -40.89 -30.15
C TYR A 263 -20.51 -41.24 -31.31
N GLY A 264 -21.82 -41.05 -31.10
CA GLY A 264 -22.86 -41.35 -32.09
C GLY A 264 -23.10 -42.85 -32.33
N SER A 265 -23.57 -43.21 -33.53
CA SER A 265 -23.99 -44.58 -33.89
C SER A 265 -22.86 -45.50 -34.39
N ARG A 266 -21.60 -45.15 -34.09
CA ARG A 266 -20.43 -45.94 -34.53
C ARG A 266 -20.36 -47.27 -33.79
N LYS A 267 -19.93 -48.33 -34.50
CA LYS A 267 -19.74 -49.68 -33.91
C LYS A 267 -18.75 -49.73 -32.75
N THR A 268 -17.87 -48.73 -32.66
CA THR A 268 -16.86 -48.54 -31.62
C THR A 268 -17.40 -47.84 -30.37
N ASN A 269 -18.58 -47.21 -30.44
CA ASN A 269 -19.27 -46.60 -29.31
C ASN A 269 -20.22 -47.63 -28.67
N ARG A 270 -19.68 -48.45 -27.76
CA ARG A 270 -20.38 -49.58 -27.14
C ARG A 270 -20.37 -49.44 -25.62
N ILE A 271 -21.56 -49.27 -25.04
CA ILE A 271 -21.75 -49.19 -23.58
C ILE A 271 -21.35 -50.50 -22.90
N ASP A 272 -21.49 -51.63 -23.60
CA ASP A 272 -21.12 -52.94 -23.08
C ASP A 272 -19.60 -53.22 -23.12
N LYS A 273 -18.82 -52.36 -23.78
CA LYS A 273 -17.36 -52.48 -23.88
C LYS A 273 -16.63 -51.18 -23.53
N PRO A 274 -16.78 -50.68 -22.29
CA PRO A 274 -16.13 -49.45 -21.87
C PRO A 274 -14.59 -49.54 -21.91
N GLU A 275 -14.03 -50.74 -21.86
CA GLU A 275 -12.58 -50.98 -21.97
C GLU A 275 -11.99 -50.47 -23.29
N TRP A 276 -12.78 -50.36 -24.36
CA TRP A 276 -12.29 -49.83 -25.65
C TRP A 276 -11.92 -48.35 -25.58
N TYR A 277 -12.66 -47.55 -24.80
CA TYR A 277 -12.31 -46.13 -24.59
C TYR A 277 -10.96 -46.02 -23.89
N PHE A 278 -10.80 -46.73 -22.76
CA PHE A 278 -9.58 -46.71 -21.96
C PHE A 278 -8.39 -47.28 -22.71
N THR A 279 -8.57 -48.38 -23.45
CA THR A 279 -7.49 -48.98 -24.24
C THR A 279 -6.97 -48.00 -25.30
N LYS A 280 -7.84 -47.20 -25.92
CA LYS A 280 -7.42 -46.19 -26.90
C LYS A 280 -6.70 -45.01 -26.25
N ILE A 281 -7.21 -44.49 -25.13
CA ILE A 281 -6.56 -43.41 -24.38
C ILE A 281 -5.16 -43.87 -23.91
N LEU A 282 -5.05 -45.04 -23.27
CA LEU A 282 -3.78 -45.60 -22.81
C LEU A 282 -2.80 -45.85 -23.96
N SER A 283 -3.28 -46.30 -25.13
CA SER A 283 -2.44 -46.42 -26.32
C SER A 283 -1.91 -45.06 -26.76
N TRP A 284 -2.73 -44.02 -26.79
CA TRP A 284 -2.25 -42.69 -27.17
C TRP A 284 -1.27 -42.13 -26.15
N ILE A 285 -1.53 -42.24 -24.85
CA ILE A 285 -0.59 -41.81 -23.81
C ILE A 285 0.78 -42.48 -24.04
N ARG A 286 0.80 -43.81 -24.17
CA ARG A 286 2.04 -44.56 -24.44
C ARG A 286 2.73 -44.13 -25.73
N ASP A 287 1.97 -43.95 -26.81
CA ASP A 287 2.54 -43.70 -28.14
C ASP A 287 3.07 -42.24 -28.26
N HIS A 288 2.56 -41.28 -27.45
CA HIS A 288 2.94 -39.87 -27.51
C HIS A 288 3.91 -39.45 -26.38
N SER A 289 3.99 -40.19 -25.28
CA SER A 289 4.81 -39.81 -24.11
C SER A 289 6.28 -39.57 -24.47
N GLY A 290 6.86 -40.40 -25.34
CA GLY A 290 8.26 -40.25 -25.74
C GLY A 290 8.52 -39.00 -26.59
N PHE A 291 7.54 -38.54 -27.37
CA PHE A 291 7.65 -37.30 -28.14
C PHE A 291 7.60 -36.08 -27.21
N VAL A 292 6.64 -36.08 -26.29
CA VAL A 292 6.42 -35.02 -25.32
C VAL A 292 7.64 -34.83 -24.42
N ASP A 293 8.14 -35.92 -23.82
CA ASP A 293 9.33 -35.92 -22.96
C ASP A 293 10.55 -35.38 -23.71
N LYS A 294 10.69 -35.71 -25.00
CA LYS A 294 11.87 -35.34 -25.79
C LYS A 294 11.84 -33.89 -26.27
N TRP A 295 10.66 -33.39 -26.68
CA TRP A 295 10.58 -32.13 -27.42
C TRP A 295 9.86 -31.01 -26.68
N LEU A 296 8.92 -31.32 -25.78
CA LEU A 296 8.12 -30.31 -25.07
C LEU A 296 8.63 -30.07 -23.65
N GLN A 297 8.97 -31.14 -22.90
CA GLN A 297 9.47 -31.00 -21.53
C GLN A 297 10.69 -30.06 -21.43
N PRO A 298 11.69 -30.10 -22.36
CA PRO A 298 12.82 -29.18 -22.29
C PRO A 298 12.45 -27.69 -22.43
N VAL A 299 11.34 -27.38 -23.10
CA VAL A 299 10.85 -26.00 -23.23
C VAL A 299 10.30 -25.50 -21.90
N VAL A 300 9.52 -26.35 -21.23
CA VAL A 300 8.95 -26.06 -19.90
C VAL A 300 10.05 -25.92 -18.85
N ASP A 301 11.03 -26.84 -18.87
CA ASP A 301 12.19 -26.80 -17.97
C ASP A 301 13.02 -25.53 -18.19
N LYS A 302 13.25 -25.12 -19.45
CA LYS A 302 13.94 -23.88 -19.81
C LYS A 302 13.22 -22.64 -19.24
N MET A 303 11.89 -22.65 -19.23
CA MET A 303 11.08 -21.55 -18.68
C MET A 303 11.00 -21.58 -17.15
N GLY A 304 11.58 -22.58 -16.48
CA GLY A 304 11.53 -22.73 -15.03
C GLY A 304 10.14 -23.08 -14.50
N LEU A 305 9.24 -23.58 -15.36
CA LEU A 305 7.87 -23.95 -15.03
C LEU A 305 7.82 -25.39 -14.49
N TYR A 306 8.60 -25.68 -13.45
CA TYR A 306 8.75 -27.04 -12.89
C TYR A 306 7.46 -27.62 -12.27
N HIS A 307 6.42 -26.80 -12.11
CA HIS A 307 5.09 -27.24 -11.66
C HIS A 307 4.26 -27.84 -12.81
N ILE A 308 4.67 -27.66 -14.07
CA ILE A 308 4.04 -28.22 -15.25
C ILE A 308 4.81 -29.47 -15.66
N GLU A 309 4.26 -30.64 -15.36
CA GLU A 309 4.76 -31.90 -15.92
C GLU A 309 3.95 -32.24 -17.17
N VAL A 310 4.48 -31.88 -18.34
CA VAL A 310 3.76 -32.02 -19.62
C VAL A 310 3.28 -33.45 -19.87
N LYS A 311 4.06 -34.42 -19.39
CA LYS A 311 3.74 -35.84 -19.44
C LYS A 311 2.52 -36.20 -18.58
N VAL A 312 2.41 -35.62 -17.40
CA VAL A 312 1.25 -35.80 -16.51
C VAL A 312 0.05 -35.10 -17.11
N ASP A 313 0.21 -33.86 -17.60
CA ASP A 313 -0.86 -33.05 -18.19
C ASP A 313 -1.48 -33.69 -19.44
N ILE A 314 -0.69 -34.34 -20.29
CA ILE A 314 -1.20 -35.09 -21.46
C ILE A 314 -1.88 -36.41 -21.07
N SER A 315 -1.60 -36.91 -19.87
CA SER A 315 -2.16 -38.17 -19.35
C SER A 315 -3.44 -37.98 -18.54
N LEU A 316 -3.78 -36.75 -18.17
CA LEU A 316 -5.02 -36.34 -17.49
C LEU A 316 -6.21 -36.27 -18.46
#